data_AF-A0A177R2X6-F1
#
_entry.id   AF-A0A177R2X6-F1
#
_cell.length_a   1.000
_cell.length_b   1.000
_cell.length_c   1.000
_cell.angle_alpha   90.00
_cell.angle_beta   90.00
_cell.angle_gamma   90.00
#
_symmetry.space_group_name_H-M   'P 1'
#
loop_
_entity.id
_entity.type
_entity.pdbx_description
1 polymer ?
#
loop_
_entity_poly.entity_id
_entity_poly.type
_entity_poly.pdbx_seq_one_letter_code
_entity_poly.pdbx_strand_id
1 'polypeptide(L)'
;MRWGIALLLSLCALAASAARTLEEDTQYYLDLLNEPDARRQATEFEALSAMGLSDPRLFDAVQERLVVDYEFARLVRENRARVAWYFRALGFSGQAKYEPTLRRFVDDKTYRNYAIAALRDRPQYEKWNPVISSRAAFDPGLTDDQNRLLNMLRADDPLLYRVAAKRAFLTHETNPAVAGALADRLRALYPTATDDESEETAGWLINALGRAGGETAATLLGEVARRAPSDKLKRRAGTVLSRGS
;
A
#
# COMPACT_ATOMS: atom_id res chain seq x y z
N MET A 1 25.06 45.17 -45.41
CA MET A 1 23.71 44.63 -45.13
C MET A 1 23.81 43.74 -43.90
N ARG A 2 23.10 44.12 -42.82
CA ARG A 2 23.23 43.55 -41.47
C ARG A 2 22.51 42.20 -41.41
N TRP A 3 23.19 41.17 -40.92
CA TRP A 3 22.62 39.88 -40.60
C TRP A 3 21.95 39.98 -39.23
N GLY A 4 20.65 39.67 -39.15
CA GLY A 4 19.92 39.54 -37.90
C GLY A 4 19.89 38.08 -37.48
N ILE A 5 20.52 37.76 -36.35
CA ILE A 5 20.37 36.48 -35.66
C ILE A 5 19.26 36.66 -34.62
N ALA A 6 18.14 35.98 -34.82
CA ALA A 6 17.08 35.86 -33.83
C ALA A 6 17.44 34.71 -32.87
N LEU A 7 17.69 35.03 -31.61
CA LEU A 7 17.82 34.05 -30.53
C LEU A 7 16.42 33.68 -30.02
N LEU A 8 15.98 32.46 -30.33
CA LEU A 8 14.81 31.83 -29.71
C LEU A 8 15.24 31.21 -28.37
N LEU A 9 14.94 31.90 -27.28
CA LEU A 9 15.02 31.36 -25.92
C LEU A 9 13.90 30.34 -25.73
N SER A 10 14.25 29.05 -25.82
CA SER A 10 13.34 27.96 -25.46
C SER A 10 13.25 27.86 -23.93
N LEU A 11 12.10 28.27 -23.39
CA LEU A 11 11.76 28.13 -21.97
C LEU A 11 11.38 26.65 -21.73
N CYS A 12 12.33 25.82 -21.30
CA CYS A 12 12.00 24.52 -20.72
C CYS A 12 11.37 24.75 -19.34
N ALA A 13 10.05 24.86 -19.28
CA ALA A 13 9.33 24.72 -18.02
C ALA A 13 9.48 23.27 -17.55
N LEU A 14 10.38 23.04 -16.59
CA LEU A 14 10.32 21.85 -15.75
C LEU A 14 8.98 21.90 -15.01
N ALA A 15 7.99 21.17 -15.51
CA ALA A 15 6.81 20.84 -14.72
C ALA A 15 7.28 19.98 -13.56
N ALA A 16 7.52 20.61 -12.40
CA ALA A 16 7.54 19.88 -11.15
C ALA A 16 6.20 19.15 -11.07
N SER A 17 6.22 17.83 -11.10
CA SER A 17 5.03 17.01 -10.88
C SER A 17 4.49 17.36 -9.49
N ALA A 18 3.48 18.21 -9.44
CA ALA A 18 2.88 18.61 -8.17
C ALA A 18 2.40 17.35 -7.44
N ALA A 19 2.76 17.25 -6.16
CA ALA A 19 2.30 16.22 -5.24
C ALA A 19 0.76 16.17 -5.22
N ARG A 20 0.16 15.01 -5.53
CA ARG A 20 -1.31 14.84 -5.50
C ARG A 20 -1.84 15.09 -4.09
N THR A 21 -2.80 15.99 -3.97
CA THR A 21 -3.53 16.26 -2.74
C THR A 21 -4.45 15.09 -2.36
N LEU A 22 -4.87 15.04 -1.10
CA LEU A 22 -5.89 14.07 -0.66
C LEU A 22 -7.21 14.21 -1.44
N GLU A 23 -7.53 15.43 -1.88
CA GLU A 23 -8.70 15.67 -2.74
C GLU A 23 -8.53 15.01 -4.10
N GLU A 24 -7.38 15.18 -4.75
CA GLU A 24 -7.09 14.56 -6.04
C GLU A 24 -7.05 13.02 -5.95
N ASP A 25 -6.49 12.47 -4.87
CA ASP A 25 -6.52 11.03 -4.63
C ASP A 25 -7.96 10.54 -4.39
N THR A 26 -8.76 11.28 -3.62
CA THR A 26 -10.17 10.96 -3.39
C THR A 26 -10.96 10.96 -4.71
N GLN A 27 -10.75 11.98 -5.54
CA GLN A 27 -11.42 12.09 -6.84
C GLN A 27 -10.99 10.97 -7.78
N TYR A 28 -9.70 10.60 -7.81
CA TYR A 28 -9.21 9.46 -8.61
C TYR A 28 -9.97 8.17 -8.29
N TYR A 29 -10.18 7.86 -7.01
CA TYR A 29 -10.90 6.66 -6.61
C TYR A 29 -12.41 6.74 -6.87
N LEU A 30 -13.01 7.94 -6.82
CA LEU A 30 -14.40 8.15 -7.24
C LEU A 30 -14.58 7.89 -8.74
N ASP A 31 -13.66 8.38 -9.56
CA ASP A 31 -13.70 8.16 -11.02
C ASP A 31 -13.49 6.68 -11.35
N LEU A 32 -12.58 6.02 -10.64
CA LEU A 32 -12.27 4.60 -10.79
C LEU A 32 -13.50 3.69 -10.58
N LEU A 33 -14.44 4.05 -9.70
CA LEU A 33 -15.68 3.30 -9.48
C LEU A 33 -16.59 3.23 -10.72
N ASN A 34 -16.39 4.14 -11.68
CA ASN A 34 -17.15 4.19 -12.92
C ASN A 34 -16.41 3.51 -14.09
N GLU A 35 -15.19 3.03 -13.88
CA GLU A 35 -14.44 2.34 -14.93
C GLU A 35 -15.01 0.93 -15.19
N PRO A 36 -14.95 0.44 -16.44
CA PRO A 36 -15.45 -0.88 -16.78
C PRO A 36 -14.49 -2.03 -16.38
N ASP A 37 -13.21 -1.74 -16.14
CA ASP A 37 -12.21 -2.77 -15.87
C ASP A 37 -12.24 -3.20 -14.39
N ALA A 38 -12.86 -4.36 -14.13
CA ALA A 38 -12.95 -4.92 -12.78
C ALA A 38 -11.60 -5.35 -12.21
N ARG A 39 -10.63 -5.76 -13.04
CA ARG A 39 -9.29 -6.15 -12.57
C ARG A 39 -8.51 -4.92 -12.12
N ARG A 40 -8.55 -3.85 -12.92
CA ARG A 40 -7.92 -2.59 -12.54
C ARG A 40 -8.51 -2.05 -11.24
N GLN A 41 -9.84 -2.04 -11.11
CA GLN A 41 -10.50 -1.64 -9.87
C GLN A 41 -10.02 -2.46 -8.67
N ALA A 42 -10.01 -3.79 -8.77
CA ALA A 42 -9.51 -4.66 -7.70
C ALA A 42 -8.08 -4.28 -7.25
N THR A 43 -7.17 -4.09 -8.20
CA THR A 43 -5.76 -3.73 -7.92
C THR A 43 -5.64 -2.36 -7.27
N GLU A 44 -6.34 -1.36 -7.78
CA GLU A 44 -6.27 0.01 -7.27
C GLU A 44 -6.93 0.13 -5.88
N PHE A 45 -8.05 -0.57 -5.64
CA PHE A 45 -8.67 -0.62 -4.32
C PHE A 45 -7.85 -1.43 -3.30
N GLU A 46 -6.98 -2.35 -3.73
CA GLU A 46 -5.95 -2.91 -2.86
C GLU A 46 -4.93 -1.86 -2.43
N ALA A 47 -4.51 -1.00 -3.36
CA ALA A 47 -3.56 0.08 -3.08
C ALA A 47 -4.10 1.10 -2.06
N LEU A 48 -5.43 1.23 -1.94
CA LEU A 48 -6.09 2.15 -1.00
C LEU A 48 -5.64 1.94 0.46
N SER A 49 -5.23 0.71 0.82
CA SER A 49 -4.65 0.38 2.13
C SER A 49 -3.43 1.24 2.52
N ALA A 50 -2.71 1.81 1.55
CA ALA A 50 -1.51 2.62 1.78
C ALA A 50 -1.73 4.12 1.54
N MET A 51 -2.96 4.56 1.29
CA MET A 51 -3.26 5.94 0.87
C MET A 51 -3.63 6.86 2.04
N GLY A 52 -4.14 6.29 3.14
CA GLY A 52 -4.55 7.06 4.32
C GLY A 52 -5.83 7.88 4.10
N LEU A 53 -6.68 7.47 3.16
CA LEU A 53 -7.92 8.16 2.84
C LEU A 53 -9.02 7.81 3.85
N SER A 54 -9.77 8.82 4.28
CA SER A 54 -10.93 8.67 5.16
C SER A 54 -12.14 9.49 4.72
N ASP A 55 -12.15 10.03 3.49
CA ASP A 55 -13.22 10.91 3.01
C ASP A 55 -14.54 10.13 2.84
N PRO A 56 -15.62 10.51 3.56
CA PRO A 56 -16.94 9.88 3.43
C PRO A 56 -17.47 9.80 1.99
N ARG A 57 -17.21 10.79 1.13
CA ARG A 57 -17.71 10.82 -0.25
C ARG A 57 -17.27 9.57 -1.02
N LEU A 58 -16.00 9.19 -0.90
CA LEU A 58 -15.47 7.99 -1.54
C LEU A 58 -16.10 6.72 -0.96
N PHE A 59 -16.06 6.57 0.36
CA PHE A 59 -16.47 5.31 0.97
C PHE A 59 -17.99 5.10 0.97
N ASP A 60 -18.78 6.18 0.92
CA ASP A 60 -20.23 6.13 0.70
C ASP A 60 -20.52 5.63 -0.72
N ALA A 61 -19.81 6.13 -1.73
CA ALA A 61 -19.91 5.63 -3.11
C ALA A 61 -19.47 4.15 -3.23
N VAL A 62 -18.42 3.75 -2.51
CA VAL A 62 -17.98 2.34 -2.44
C VAL A 62 -19.06 1.46 -1.81
N GLN A 63 -19.68 1.91 -0.71
CA GLN A 63 -20.75 1.19 -0.04
C GLN A 63 -21.97 1.03 -0.97
N GLU A 64 -22.35 2.09 -1.67
CA GLU A 64 -23.44 2.09 -2.65
C GLU A 64 -23.17 1.08 -3.79
N ARG A 65 -21.97 1.14 -4.39
CA ARG A 65 -21.58 0.17 -5.43
C ARG A 65 -21.57 -1.26 -4.91
N LEU A 66 -21.08 -1.49 -3.69
CA LEU A 66 -21.06 -2.81 -3.07
C LEU A 66 -22.47 -3.39 -2.95
N VAL A 67 -23.43 -2.63 -2.40
CA VAL A 67 -24.79 -3.14 -2.18
C VAL A 67 -25.57 -3.38 -3.46
N VAL A 68 -25.22 -2.70 -4.55
CA VAL A 68 -25.79 -2.92 -5.89
C VAL A 68 -25.17 -4.15 -6.56
N ASP A 69 -23.84 -4.30 -6.49
CA ASP A 69 -23.13 -5.24 -7.35
C ASP A 69 -23.00 -6.67 -6.77
N TYR A 70 -23.05 -6.85 -5.45
CA TYR A 70 -22.56 -8.07 -4.80
C TYR A 70 -23.29 -9.37 -5.21
N GLU A 71 -24.58 -9.30 -5.54
CA GLU A 71 -25.34 -10.48 -6.00
C GLU A 71 -24.89 -10.93 -7.39
N PHE A 72 -24.73 -10.02 -8.35
CA PHE A 72 -24.35 -10.37 -9.71
C PHE A 72 -22.85 -10.60 -9.86
N ALA A 73 -22.03 -9.86 -9.10
CA ALA A 73 -20.57 -9.94 -9.17
C ALA A 73 -20.02 -11.32 -8.78
N ARG A 74 -20.71 -12.06 -7.90
CA ARG A 74 -20.23 -13.38 -7.44
C ARG A 74 -20.09 -14.41 -8.57
N LEU A 75 -20.82 -14.23 -9.67
CA LEU A 75 -20.86 -15.15 -10.80
C LEU A 75 -19.60 -15.06 -11.69
N VAL A 76 -18.95 -13.90 -11.74
CA VAL A 76 -17.77 -13.65 -12.58
C VAL A 76 -16.56 -13.42 -11.69
N ARG A 77 -15.48 -14.18 -11.87
CA ARG A 77 -14.31 -14.15 -10.99
C ARG A 77 -13.73 -12.74 -10.81
N GLU A 78 -13.59 -12.00 -11.90
CA GLU A 78 -13.04 -10.64 -11.92
C GLU A 78 -13.95 -9.66 -11.16
N ASN A 79 -15.27 -9.71 -11.39
CA ASN A 79 -16.23 -8.88 -10.66
C ASN A 79 -16.29 -9.23 -9.18
N ARG A 80 -16.21 -10.54 -8.86
CA ARG A 80 -16.13 -11.00 -7.47
C ARG A 80 -14.90 -10.46 -6.77
N ALA A 81 -13.74 -10.42 -7.43
CA ALA A 81 -12.53 -9.83 -6.89
C ALA A 81 -12.67 -8.31 -6.67
N ARG A 82 -13.25 -7.58 -7.62
CA ARG A 82 -13.58 -6.16 -7.46
C ARG A 82 -14.44 -5.90 -6.21
N VAL A 83 -15.57 -6.59 -6.09
CA VAL A 83 -16.49 -6.40 -4.96
C VAL A 83 -15.83 -6.84 -3.64
N ALA A 84 -15.02 -7.89 -3.65
CA ALA A 84 -14.24 -8.28 -2.48
C ALA A 84 -13.31 -7.14 -1.98
N TRP A 85 -12.72 -6.37 -2.89
CA TRP A 85 -11.94 -5.20 -2.54
C TRP A 85 -12.78 -4.01 -2.08
N TYR A 86 -14.04 -3.87 -2.51
CA TYR A 86 -14.95 -2.89 -1.91
C TYR A 86 -15.21 -3.16 -0.43
N PHE A 87 -15.40 -4.43 -0.04
CA PHE A 87 -15.48 -4.79 1.38
C PHE A 87 -14.23 -4.34 2.15
N ARG A 88 -13.05 -4.63 1.62
CA ARG A 88 -11.77 -4.23 2.26
C ARG A 88 -11.61 -2.72 2.32
N ALA A 89 -12.00 -2.00 1.28
CA ALA A 89 -11.97 -0.54 1.23
C ALA A 89 -12.84 0.09 2.32
N LEU A 90 -14.04 -0.45 2.59
CA LEU A 90 -14.86 0.01 3.72
C LEU A 90 -14.15 -0.19 5.06
N GLY A 91 -13.38 -1.26 5.22
CA GLY A 91 -12.50 -1.44 6.38
C GLY A 91 -11.38 -0.39 6.43
N PHE A 92 -10.73 -0.15 5.30
CA PHE A 92 -9.64 0.84 5.18
C PHE A 92 -10.08 2.28 5.45
N SER A 93 -11.37 2.59 5.34
CA SER A 93 -11.92 3.90 5.70
C SER A 93 -11.70 4.28 7.17
N GLY A 94 -11.60 3.28 8.06
CA GLY A 94 -11.63 3.48 9.52
C GLY A 94 -13.00 3.85 10.11
N GLN A 95 -14.02 4.11 9.29
CA GLN A 95 -15.28 4.70 9.75
C GLN A 95 -16.28 3.65 10.27
N ALA A 96 -16.69 3.79 11.53
CA ALA A 96 -17.63 2.87 12.18
C ALA A 96 -19.01 2.78 11.48
N LYS A 97 -19.41 3.81 10.73
CA LYS A 97 -20.71 3.85 10.04
C LYS A 97 -20.91 2.73 9.01
N TYR A 98 -19.83 2.11 8.51
CA TYR A 98 -19.92 1.00 7.55
C TYR A 98 -20.05 -0.38 8.22
N GLU A 99 -19.89 -0.47 9.54
CA GLU A 99 -20.01 -1.75 10.26
C GLU A 99 -21.34 -2.47 10.02
N PRO A 100 -22.52 -1.82 10.02
CA PRO A 100 -23.78 -2.51 9.75
C PRO A 100 -23.80 -3.19 8.37
N THR A 101 -23.26 -2.54 7.34
CA THR A 101 -23.15 -3.15 6.01
C THR A 101 -22.24 -4.35 6.04
N LEU A 102 -21.04 -4.25 6.62
CA LEU A 102 -20.10 -5.35 6.70
C LEU A 102 -20.69 -6.54 7.49
N ARG A 103 -21.40 -6.27 8.60
CA ARG A 103 -22.04 -7.30 9.43
C ARG A 103 -23.11 -8.10 8.69
N ARG A 104 -23.77 -7.55 7.68
CA ARG A 104 -24.73 -8.30 6.84
C ARG A 104 -24.09 -9.47 6.08
N PHE A 105 -22.77 -9.46 5.92
CA PHE A 105 -22.04 -10.43 5.10
C PHE A 105 -21.17 -11.40 5.90
N VAL A 106 -21.22 -11.39 7.23
CA VAL A 106 -20.38 -12.28 8.06
C VAL A 106 -20.76 -13.76 7.93
N ASP A 107 -21.97 -14.05 7.47
CA ASP A 107 -22.45 -15.40 7.19
C ASP A 107 -22.53 -15.71 5.68
N ASP A 108 -22.16 -14.74 4.82
CA ASP A 108 -22.18 -14.92 3.36
C ASP A 108 -21.01 -15.80 2.92
N LYS A 109 -21.29 -16.94 2.29
CA LYS A 109 -20.24 -17.90 1.89
C LYS A 109 -19.17 -17.33 0.94
N THR A 110 -19.51 -16.31 0.15
CA THR A 110 -18.62 -15.71 -0.84
C THR A 110 -17.79 -14.59 -0.24
N TYR A 111 -18.43 -13.71 0.53
CA TYR A 111 -17.84 -12.45 0.98
C TYR A 111 -17.49 -12.42 2.47
N ARG A 112 -17.83 -13.45 3.25
CA ARG A 112 -17.55 -13.57 4.69
C ARG A 112 -16.13 -13.20 5.07
N ASN A 113 -15.13 -13.77 4.40
CA ASN A 113 -13.73 -13.54 4.76
C ASN A 113 -13.32 -12.08 4.55
N TYR A 114 -13.86 -11.42 3.53
CA TYR A 114 -13.57 -10.01 3.25
C TYR A 114 -14.29 -9.09 4.24
N ALA A 115 -15.55 -9.40 4.58
CA ALA A 115 -16.31 -8.67 5.59
C ALA A 115 -15.68 -8.78 6.99
N ILE A 116 -15.28 -9.98 7.42
CA ILE A 116 -14.59 -10.21 8.70
C ILE A 116 -13.24 -9.47 8.72
N ALA A 117 -12.46 -9.57 7.64
CA ALA A 117 -11.19 -8.85 7.55
C ALA A 117 -11.41 -7.33 7.63
N ALA A 118 -12.40 -6.78 6.92
CA ALA A 118 -12.71 -5.35 6.98
C ALA A 118 -13.14 -4.89 8.39
N LEU A 119 -13.98 -5.67 9.07
CA LEU A 119 -14.39 -5.40 10.46
C LEU A 119 -13.21 -5.43 11.44
N ARG A 120 -12.29 -6.39 11.27
CA ARG A 120 -11.09 -6.52 12.10
C ARG A 120 -10.10 -5.39 11.85
N ASP A 121 -9.90 -5.02 10.59
CA ASP A 121 -8.89 -4.03 10.20
C ASP A 121 -9.36 -2.59 10.50
N ARG A 122 -10.68 -2.32 10.50
CA ARG A 122 -11.24 -0.95 10.68
C ARG A 122 -10.65 -0.16 11.85
N PRO A 123 -10.58 -0.67 13.09
CA PRO A 123 -10.07 0.11 14.21
C PRO A 123 -8.58 0.45 14.07
N GLN A 124 -7.82 -0.31 13.28
CA GLN A 124 -6.44 0.03 12.96
C GLN A 124 -6.37 1.16 11.94
N TYR A 125 -7.19 1.12 10.90
CA TYR A 125 -7.23 2.18 9.89
C TYR A 125 -7.76 3.51 10.41
N GLU A 126 -8.65 3.49 11.42
CA GLU A 126 -9.03 4.69 12.17
C GLU A 126 -7.80 5.41 12.77
N LYS A 127 -6.80 4.64 13.23
CA LYS A 127 -5.53 5.15 13.77
C LYS A 127 -4.50 5.43 12.69
N TRP A 128 -4.43 4.58 11.67
CA TRP A 128 -3.39 4.64 10.64
C TRP A 128 -3.64 5.72 9.61
N ASN A 129 -4.89 6.02 9.24
CA ASN A 129 -5.18 6.97 8.17
C ASN A 129 -4.57 8.38 8.43
N PRO A 130 -4.69 8.97 9.63
CA PRO A 130 -4.02 10.23 9.95
C PRO A 130 -2.48 10.15 9.89
N VAL A 131 -1.90 8.99 10.22
CA VAL A 131 -0.44 8.77 10.16
C VAL A 131 0.03 8.68 8.72
N ILE A 132 -0.64 7.85 7.92
CA ILE A 132 -0.32 7.64 6.50
C ILE A 132 -0.41 8.98 5.76
N SER A 133 -1.52 9.71 5.92
CA SER A 133 -1.80 10.95 5.19
C SER A 133 -1.10 12.21 5.74
N SER A 134 -0.43 12.12 6.90
CA SER A 134 0.22 13.27 7.53
C SER A 134 1.31 13.88 6.64
N ARG A 135 1.14 15.15 6.27
CA ARG A 135 2.14 15.90 5.49
C ARG A 135 3.23 16.56 6.33
N ALA A 136 3.23 16.38 7.64
CA ALA A 136 4.12 17.09 8.56
C ALA A 136 5.62 16.80 8.31
N ALA A 137 5.96 15.61 7.82
CA ALA A 137 7.33 15.17 7.56
C ALA A 137 7.57 14.81 6.09
N PHE A 138 6.76 15.36 5.17
CA PHE A 138 6.93 15.12 3.75
C PHE A 138 8.19 15.82 3.24
N ASP A 139 9.01 15.06 2.52
CA ASP A 139 10.15 15.57 1.78
C ASP A 139 9.66 15.98 0.37
N PRO A 140 9.80 17.26 -0.03
CA PRO A 140 9.43 17.73 -1.37
C PRO A 140 10.20 17.05 -2.51
N GLY A 141 11.35 16.42 -2.22
CA GLY A 141 12.13 15.65 -3.19
C GLY A 141 11.61 14.23 -3.43
N LEU A 142 10.60 13.79 -2.68
CA LEU A 142 9.98 12.46 -2.79
C LEU A 142 8.56 12.53 -3.32
N THR A 143 8.09 11.43 -3.92
CA THR A 143 6.68 11.31 -4.31
C THR A 143 5.78 11.18 -3.09
N ASP A 144 4.48 11.45 -3.26
CA ASP A 144 3.50 11.23 -2.18
C ASP A 144 3.46 9.77 -1.70
N ASP A 145 3.55 8.81 -2.62
CA ASP A 145 3.59 7.38 -2.28
C ASP A 145 4.84 7.07 -1.44
N GLN A 146 6.00 7.59 -1.81
CA GLN A 146 7.24 7.45 -1.03
C GLN A 146 7.14 8.08 0.35
N ASN A 147 6.58 9.29 0.45
CA ASN A 147 6.37 9.95 1.74
C ASN A 147 5.40 9.17 2.64
N ARG A 148 4.31 8.62 2.09
CA ARG A 148 3.37 7.75 2.82
C ARG A 148 4.02 6.46 3.29
N LEU A 149 4.83 5.82 2.44
CA LEU A 149 5.67 4.67 2.81
C LEU A 149 6.58 5.01 3.99
N LEU A 150 7.24 6.16 3.94
CA LEU A 150 8.11 6.61 5.03
C LEU A 150 7.32 6.91 6.32
N ASN A 151 6.14 7.51 6.25
CA ASN A 151 5.28 7.69 7.42
C ASN A 151 4.92 6.36 8.07
N MET A 152 4.47 5.39 7.27
CA MET A 152 4.14 4.05 7.76
C MET A 152 5.34 3.33 8.35
N LEU A 153 6.52 3.46 7.75
CA LEU A 153 7.76 2.89 8.27
C LEU A 153 8.29 3.65 9.48
N ARG A 154 7.88 4.89 9.75
CA ARG A 154 8.28 5.65 10.95
C ARG A 154 7.35 5.38 12.13
N ALA A 155 6.08 5.06 11.87
CA ALA A 155 5.12 4.70 12.89
C ALA A 155 5.60 3.51 13.70
N ASP A 156 5.54 3.55 15.03
CA ASP A 156 6.00 2.42 15.86
C ASP A 156 4.96 1.28 15.90
N ASP A 157 4.63 0.73 14.73
CA ASP A 157 3.58 -0.29 14.54
C ASP A 157 4.02 -1.34 13.49
N PRO A 158 4.34 -2.58 13.94
CA PRO A 158 4.73 -3.67 13.04
C PRO A 158 3.72 -4.03 11.95
N LEU A 159 2.43 -3.87 12.21
CA LEU A 159 1.41 -4.14 11.20
C LEU A 159 1.41 -3.06 10.12
N LEU A 160 1.71 -1.82 10.48
CA LEU A 160 1.84 -0.73 9.52
C LEU A 160 3.13 -0.83 8.69
N TYR A 161 4.22 -1.36 9.26
CA TYR A 161 5.42 -1.74 8.48
C TYR A 161 5.08 -2.74 7.38
N ARG A 162 4.22 -3.72 7.69
CA ARG A 162 3.79 -4.73 6.71
C ARG A 162 3.04 -4.09 5.55
N VAL A 163 2.13 -3.16 5.82
CA VAL A 163 1.38 -2.43 4.79
C VAL A 163 2.35 -1.67 3.88
N ALA A 164 3.31 -0.95 4.45
CA ALA A 164 4.33 -0.24 3.69
C ALA A 164 5.20 -1.17 2.84
N ALA A 165 5.71 -2.25 3.44
CA ALA A 165 6.56 -3.20 2.74
C ALA A 165 5.83 -3.92 1.60
N LYS A 166 4.56 -4.29 1.81
CA LYS A 166 3.72 -4.86 0.76
C LYS A 166 3.51 -3.87 -0.39
N ARG A 167 3.19 -2.61 -0.09
CA ARG A 167 3.04 -1.55 -1.10
C ARG A 167 4.32 -1.35 -1.89
N ALA A 168 5.46 -1.14 -1.21
CA ALA A 168 6.77 -0.95 -1.83
C ALA A 168 7.17 -2.11 -2.76
N PHE A 169 6.90 -3.35 -2.34
CA PHE A 169 7.16 -4.52 -3.19
C PHE A 169 6.31 -4.53 -4.46
N LEU A 170 5.00 -4.27 -4.32
CA LEU A 170 4.04 -4.29 -5.43
C LEU A 170 4.25 -3.13 -6.41
N THR A 171 4.67 -1.96 -5.94
CA THR A 171 4.99 -0.79 -6.79
C THR A 171 6.42 -0.77 -7.31
N HIS A 172 7.23 -1.77 -6.94
CA HIS A 172 8.64 -1.85 -7.33
C HIS A 172 9.44 -0.61 -6.90
N GLU A 173 9.17 -0.14 -5.69
CA GLU A 173 9.87 1.00 -5.11
C GLU A 173 11.36 0.68 -4.91
N THR A 174 12.22 1.60 -5.36
CA THR A 174 13.69 1.47 -5.35
C THR A 174 14.39 2.69 -4.74
N ASN A 175 13.64 3.71 -4.31
CA ASN A 175 14.18 4.92 -3.74
C ASN A 175 15.04 4.59 -2.49
N PRO A 176 16.30 5.08 -2.44
CA PRO A 176 17.22 4.77 -1.35
C PRO A 176 16.71 5.14 0.03
N ALA A 177 15.92 6.21 0.18
CA ALA A 177 15.35 6.62 1.46
C ALA A 177 14.32 5.59 1.96
N VAL A 178 13.45 5.09 1.09
CA VAL A 178 12.48 4.04 1.42
C VAL A 178 13.19 2.72 1.70
N ALA A 179 14.17 2.35 0.86
CA ALA A 179 14.98 1.15 1.06
C ALA A 179 15.72 1.18 2.41
N GLY A 180 16.31 2.31 2.79
CA GLY A 180 16.94 2.51 4.09
C GLY A 180 15.95 2.30 5.25
N ALA A 181 14.77 2.93 5.18
CA ALA A 181 13.74 2.76 6.20
C ALA A 181 13.24 1.31 6.32
N LEU A 182 13.06 0.61 5.19
CA LEU A 182 12.73 -0.81 5.18
C LEU A 182 13.82 -1.65 5.85
N ALA A 183 15.10 -1.34 5.59
CA ALA A 183 16.25 -2.05 6.15
C ALA A 183 16.33 -1.86 7.67
N ASP A 184 16.09 -0.64 8.15
CA ASP A 184 16.09 -0.35 9.58
C ASP A 184 14.97 -1.10 10.31
N ARG A 185 13.76 -1.16 9.72
CA ARG A 185 12.66 -1.94 10.31
C ARG A 185 12.90 -3.43 10.25
N LEU A 186 13.48 -3.96 9.17
CA LEU A 186 13.85 -5.37 9.14
C LEU A 186 14.89 -5.68 10.22
N ARG A 187 15.95 -4.87 10.32
CA ARG A 187 17.03 -5.06 11.29
C ARG A 187 16.53 -5.06 12.73
N ALA A 188 15.58 -4.18 13.05
CA ALA A 188 14.97 -4.15 14.38
C ALA A 188 14.06 -5.36 14.64
N LEU A 189 13.27 -5.79 13.64
CA LEU A 189 12.22 -6.80 13.82
C LEU A 189 12.73 -8.24 13.74
N TYR A 190 13.57 -8.58 12.75
CA TYR A 190 13.92 -9.98 12.46
C TYR A 190 14.53 -10.76 13.64
N PRO A 191 15.33 -10.16 14.55
CA PRO A 191 15.96 -10.92 15.64
C PRO A 191 14.94 -11.49 16.65
N THR A 192 13.76 -10.88 16.73
CA THR A 192 12.70 -11.27 17.68
C THR A 192 11.46 -11.84 16.99
N ALA A 193 11.46 -11.93 15.65
CA ALA A 193 10.34 -12.42 14.88
C ALA A 193 10.20 -13.95 14.98
N THR A 194 9.39 -14.41 15.93
CA THR A 194 9.18 -15.83 16.26
C THR A 194 7.73 -16.28 16.19
N ASP A 195 6.78 -15.36 16.13
CA ASP A 195 5.36 -15.64 15.93
C ASP A 195 4.94 -15.37 14.47
N ASP A 196 3.81 -15.93 14.06
CA ASP A 196 3.31 -15.84 12.68
C ASP A 196 3.17 -14.38 12.19
N GLU A 197 2.79 -13.45 13.07
CA GLU A 197 2.56 -12.06 12.71
C GLU A 197 3.89 -11.33 12.49
N SER A 198 4.82 -11.42 13.44
CA SER A 198 6.15 -10.81 13.29
C SER A 198 6.94 -11.43 12.14
N GLU A 199 6.84 -12.74 11.92
CA GLU A 199 7.43 -13.43 10.77
C GLU A 199 6.85 -12.95 9.43
N GLU A 200 5.54 -12.79 9.34
CA GLU A 200 4.92 -12.34 8.10
C GLU A 200 5.32 -10.89 7.78
N THR A 201 5.37 -10.02 8.79
CA THR A 201 5.87 -8.64 8.63
C THR A 201 7.33 -8.61 8.19
N ALA A 202 8.22 -9.32 8.88
CA ALA A 202 9.62 -9.43 8.49
C ALA A 202 9.77 -10.00 7.08
N GLY A 203 8.93 -10.97 6.73
CA GLY A 203 8.88 -11.57 5.41
C GLY A 203 8.49 -10.60 4.29
N TRP A 204 7.58 -9.65 4.53
CA TRP A 204 7.28 -8.59 3.56
C TRP A 204 8.41 -7.58 3.44
N LEU A 205 9.05 -7.22 4.56
CA LEU A 205 10.22 -6.35 4.56
C LEU A 205 11.38 -6.95 3.74
N ILE A 206 11.63 -8.26 3.90
CA ILE A 206 12.61 -9.01 3.09
C ILE A 206 12.30 -8.90 1.59
N ASN A 207 11.04 -9.13 1.20
CA ASN A 207 10.64 -9.07 -0.21
C ASN A 207 10.83 -7.66 -0.80
N ALA A 208 10.41 -6.63 -0.06
CA ALA A 208 10.53 -5.24 -0.48
C ALA A 208 12.00 -4.82 -0.63
N LEU A 209 12.86 -5.18 0.34
CA LEU A 209 14.30 -4.89 0.28
C LEU A 209 15.01 -5.63 -0.85
N GLY A 210 14.66 -6.88 -1.08
CA GLY A 210 15.18 -7.64 -2.21
C GLY A 210 14.84 -7.01 -3.54
N ARG A 211 13.64 -6.43 -3.65
CA ARG A 211 13.21 -5.70 -4.84
C ARG A 211 13.95 -4.37 -5.00
N ALA A 212 14.13 -3.61 -3.91
CA ALA A 212 14.85 -2.35 -3.93
C ALA A 212 16.33 -2.53 -4.32
N GLY A 213 16.95 -3.62 -3.86
CA GLY A 213 18.32 -3.99 -4.21
C GLY A 213 19.40 -3.14 -3.52
N GLY A 214 20.63 -3.24 -4.02
CA GLY A 214 21.80 -2.55 -3.50
C GLY A 214 22.59 -3.34 -2.45
N GLU A 215 23.84 -2.92 -2.23
CA GLU A 215 24.81 -3.62 -1.38
C GLU A 215 24.37 -3.72 0.09
N THR A 216 23.76 -2.65 0.62
CA THR A 216 23.23 -2.64 1.99
C THR A 216 22.09 -3.64 2.16
N ALA A 217 21.18 -3.73 1.19
CA ALA A 217 20.09 -4.69 1.22
C ALA A 217 20.63 -6.12 1.11
N ALA A 218 21.57 -6.38 0.19
CA ALA A 218 22.20 -7.69 0.03
C ALA A 218 22.92 -8.14 1.32
N THR A 219 23.66 -7.25 1.96
CA THR A 219 24.36 -7.51 3.23
C THR A 219 23.38 -7.90 4.34
N LEU A 220 22.32 -7.11 4.53
CA LEU A 220 21.31 -7.38 5.56
C LEU A 220 20.54 -8.68 5.28
N LEU A 221 20.11 -8.91 4.04
CA LEU A 221 19.44 -10.15 3.67
C LEU A 221 20.35 -11.36 3.89
N GLY A 222 21.65 -11.23 3.65
CA GLY A 222 22.63 -12.29 3.93
C GLY A 222 22.76 -12.58 5.41
N GLU A 223 22.71 -11.55 6.25
CA GLU A 223 22.64 -11.70 7.70
C GLU A 223 21.38 -12.44 8.13
N VAL A 224 20.21 -12.01 7.65
CA VAL A 224 18.91 -12.64 7.95
C VAL A 224 18.91 -14.12 7.54
N ALA A 225 19.45 -14.44 6.36
CA ALA A 225 19.55 -15.82 5.87
C ALA A 225 20.36 -16.74 6.79
N ARG A 226 21.32 -16.20 7.54
CA ARG A 226 22.18 -16.97 8.46
C ARG A 226 21.68 -16.95 9.91
N ARG A 227 21.13 -15.82 10.36
CA ARG A 227 20.97 -15.51 11.78
C ARG A 227 19.53 -15.35 12.25
N ALA A 228 18.55 -15.27 11.34
CA ALA A 228 17.16 -15.15 11.78
C ALA A 228 16.76 -16.33 12.68
N PRO A 229 15.98 -16.12 13.75
CA PRO A 229 15.55 -17.23 14.61
C PRO A 229 14.63 -18.21 13.85
N SER A 230 13.83 -17.68 12.92
CA SER A 230 12.91 -18.46 12.10
C SER A 230 13.57 -19.02 10.83
N ASP A 231 13.45 -20.33 10.63
CA ASP A 231 13.90 -20.98 9.39
C ASP A 231 13.10 -20.52 8.16
N LYS A 232 11.84 -20.10 8.35
CA LYS A 232 11.02 -19.52 7.26
C LYS A 232 11.65 -18.21 6.78
N LEU A 233 12.10 -17.36 7.70
CA LEU A 233 12.78 -16.10 7.37
C LEU A 233 14.14 -16.35 6.72
N LYS A 234 14.92 -17.31 7.25
CA LYS A 234 16.21 -17.70 6.64
C LYS A 234 16.04 -18.11 5.18
N ARG A 235 15.12 -19.04 4.91
CA ARG A 235 14.83 -19.53 3.54
C ARG A 235 14.33 -18.41 2.64
N ARG A 236 13.43 -17.55 3.13
CA ARG A 236 12.89 -16.43 2.36
C ARG A 236 14.00 -15.46 1.95
N ALA A 237 14.84 -15.03 2.89
CA ALA A 237 15.96 -14.15 2.61
C ALA A 237 16.96 -14.78 1.63
N GLY A 238 17.32 -16.06 1.81
CA GLY A 238 18.19 -16.79 0.89
C GLY A 238 17.63 -16.87 -0.54
N THR A 239 16.33 -17.14 -0.68
CA THR A 239 15.65 -17.20 -1.99
C THR A 239 15.63 -15.83 -2.68
N VAL A 240 15.42 -14.76 -1.93
CA VAL A 240 15.40 -13.40 -2.46
C VAL A 240 16.81 -12.99 -2.94
N LEU A 241 17.85 -13.30 -2.17
CA LEU A 241 19.24 -13.05 -2.57
C LEU A 241 19.63 -13.75 -3.86
N SER A 242 19.31 -15.04 -4.00
CA SER A 242 19.67 -15.83 -5.18
C SER A 242 18.96 -15.40 -6.46
N ARG A 243 17.93 -14.56 -6.36
CA ARG A 243 17.21 -14.00 -7.52
C ARG A 243 17.70 -12.61 -7.92
N GLY A 244 18.39 -11.92 -7.01
CA GLY A 244 18.96 -10.58 -7.24
C GLY A 244 20.42 -10.57 -7.66
N SER A 245 21.10 -11.72 -7.58
CA SER A 245 22.42 -12.01 -8.17
C SER A 245 22.29 -12.46 -9.62
#